data_AF-A0A960J088-F1
#
_entry.id   AF-A0A960J088-F1
#
_cell.length_a   1.000
_cell.length_b   1.000
_cell.length_c   1.000
_cell.angle_alpha   90.00
_cell.angle_beta   90.00
_cell.angle_gamma   90.00
#
_symmetry.space_group_name_H-M   'P 1'
#
loop_
_entity.id
_entity.type
_entity.pdbx_description
1 polymer ?
#
loop_
_entity_poly.entity_id
_entity_poly.type
_entity_poly.pdbx_seq_one_letter_code
_entity_poly.pdbx_strand_id
1 'polypeptide(L)'
;SAVPDPVATPVPAHRGSGARAALIGGAAAVIVLLLVGGALVLSNGSDSPGPVPTVPTGVTGASAPATSAPTTTAANRFTGPTEVIAPVRVAAPQQAAAGVDACGQATTYEGAQMFDGNPTTAWRTEGDGTGRRITLNLGGETLVTSVGLINGMAKVDSCDGTDRYLDQRRETAVEWTFDDGTVIAQTLDPTTRSMQRVEIETITTRVSLRIMGTTPPGTRDFTPISEIEVQGVVADT
;
A
#
# COMPACT_ATOMS: atom_id res chain seq x y z
N SER A 1 -30.16 0.74 -66.05
CA SER A 1 -30.72 -0.42 -65.35
C SER A 1 -30.29 -0.37 -63.90
N ALA A 2 -31.25 -0.41 -62.99
CA ALA A 2 -31.07 -0.17 -61.56
C ALA A 2 -30.31 -1.29 -60.85
N VAL A 3 -29.51 -0.90 -59.86
CA VAL A 3 -28.76 -1.75 -58.93
C VAL A 3 -29.74 -2.25 -57.85
N PRO A 4 -29.85 -3.55 -57.56
CA PRO A 4 -30.62 -4.02 -56.42
C PRO A 4 -29.84 -3.82 -55.10
N ASP A 5 -30.52 -3.25 -54.11
CA ASP A 5 -30.04 -3.01 -52.75
C ASP A 5 -29.70 -4.31 -51.99
N PRO A 6 -28.72 -4.28 -51.05
CA PRO A 6 -28.39 -5.42 -50.21
C PRO A 6 -29.46 -5.68 -49.13
N VAL A 7 -29.85 -6.95 -49.01
CA VAL A 7 -30.79 -7.48 -48.02
C VAL A 7 -30.26 -7.27 -46.60
N ALA A 8 -31.04 -6.57 -45.77
CA ALA A 8 -30.78 -6.40 -44.34
C ALA A 8 -31.00 -7.72 -43.58
N THR A 9 -29.99 -8.18 -42.85
CA THR A 9 -30.09 -9.30 -41.90
C THR A 9 -30.73 -8.85 -40.59
N PRO A 10 -31.68 -9.60 -40.01
CA PRO A 10 -32.32 -9.24 -38.74
C PRO A 10 -31.38 -9.44 -37.54
N VAL A 11 -31.36 -8.42 -36.67
CA VAL A 11 -30.71 -8.42 -35.35
C VAL A 11 -31.42 -9.41 -34.43
N PRO A 12 -30.73 -10.36 -33.78
CA PRO A 12 -31.34 -11.17 -32.73
C PRO A 12 -31.57 -10.32 -31.48
N ALA A 13 -32.84 -10.19 -31.08
CA ALA A 13 -33.27 -9.54 -29.85
C ALA A 13 -32.81 -10.33 -28.61
N HIS A 14 -32.25 -9.62 -27.64
CA HIS A 14 -31.92 -10.14 -26.31
C HIS A 14 -33.18 -10.68 -25.62
N ARG A 15 -33.28 -12.00 -25.46
CA ARG A 15 -34.22 -12.63 -24.53
C ARG A 15 -33.59 -12.70 -23.13
N GLY A 16 -34.31 -12.15 -22.17
CA GLY A 16 -33.89 -11.95 -20.79
C GLY A 16 -33.46 -13.22 -20.06
N SER A 17 -32.43 -13.07 -19.24
CA SER A 17 -31.96 -14.08 -18.30
C SER A 17 -32.89 -14.13 -17.09
N GLY A 18 -33.76 -15.14 -17.04
CA GLY A 18 -34.36 -15.59 -15.80
C GLY A 18 -33.48 -16.67 -15.19
N ALA A 19 -32.69 -16.34 -14.16
CA ALA A 19 -31.98 -17.33 -13.35
C ALA A 19 -31.81 -16.84 -11.91
N ARG A 20 -32.79 -17.25 -11.09
CA ARG A 20 -32.64 -17.76 -9.72
C ARG A 20 -31.69 -16.99 -8.78
N ALA A 21 -32.27 -16.08 -8.02
CA ALA A 21 -31.71 -15.63 -6.75
C ALA A 21 -31.68 -16.80 -5.76
N ALA A 22 -30.48 -17.27 -5.43
CA ALA A 22 -30.25 -18.15 -4.29
C ALA A 22 -29.62 -17.31 -3.16
N LEU A 23 -30.37 -17.21 -2.06
CA LEU A 23 -29.93 -16.71 -0.77
C LEU A 23 -28.96 -17.72 -0.13
N ILE A 24 -27.70 -17.31 0.05
CA ILE A 24 -26.79 -17.75 1.12
C ILE A 24 -25.96 -16.48 1.41
N GLY A 25 -25.94 -15.84 2.58
CA GLY A 25 -26.23 -16.33 3.92
C GLY A 25 -24.92 -16.57 4.68
N GLY A 26 -24.33 -15.50 5.24
CA GLY A 26 -23.55 -15.61 6.47
C GLY A 26 -22.02 -15.46 6.38
N ALA A 27 -21.52 -14.65 7.32
CA ALA A 27 -20.18 -14.66 7.92
C ALA A 27 -19.02 -13.93 7.21
N ALA A 28 -18.97 -12.61 7.38
CA ALA A 28 -17.71 -11.86 7.38
C ALA A 28 -17.69 -10.76 8.46
N ALA A 29 -18.17 -11.11 9.66
CA ALA A 29 -18.15 -10.23 10.84
C ALA A 29 -17.62 -10.98 12.07
N VAL A 30 -16.47 -11.69 11.94
CA VAL A 30 -15.76 -12.31 13.09
C VAL A 30 -14.22 -12.28 12.94
N ILE A 31 -13.62 -11.32 12.23
CA ILE A 31 -12.15 -11.13 12.25
C ILE A 31 -11.79 -9.66 12.50
N VAL A 32 -12.45 -9.03 13.48
CA VAL A 32 -12.08 -7.69 13.99
C VAL A 32 -11.96 -7.67 15.52
N LEU A 33 -12.05 -8.83 16.20
CA LEU A 33 -12.11 -8.88 17.67
C LEU A 33 -11.17 -9.94 18.29
N LEU A 34 -9.99 -10.14 17.70
CA LEU A 34 -8.96 -11.04 18.26
C LEU A 34 -7.53 -10.46 18.28
N LEU A 35 -7.37 -9.13 18.27
CA LEU A 35 -6.06 -8.50 18.44
C LEU A 35 -6.04 -7.32 19.43
N VAL A 36 -6.97 -7.27 20.39
CA VAL A 36 -6.87 -6.36 21.55
C VAL A 36 -7.34 -7.07 22.81
N GLY A 37 -6.46 -7.19 23.81
CA GLY A 37 -6.85 -7.37 25.21
C GLY A 37 -6.82 -8.81 25.75
N GLY A 38 -5.62 -9.37 25.89
CA GLY A 38 -5.41 -10.50 26.81
C GLY A 38 -5.54 -10.04 28.27
N ALA A 39 -6.35 -10.78 29.02
CA ALA A 39 -6.48 -10.84 30.48
C ALA A 39 -7.18 -9.68 31.22
N LEU A 40 -8.51 -9.77 31.35
CA LEU A 40 -9.21 -9.28 32.54
C LEU A 40 -10.00 -10.43 33.16
N VAL A 41 -9.45 -10.98 34.24
CA VAL A 41 -10.08 -12.01 35.08
C VAL A 41 -11.26 -11.38 35.83
N LEU A 42 -12.44 -11.98 35.68
CA LEU A 42 -13.60 -11.71 36.54
C LEU A 42 -13.32 -12.24 37.94
N SER A 43 -13.49 -11.40 38.96
CA SER A 43 -13.76 -11.83 40.32
C SER A 43 -14.71 -10.84 41.00
N ASN A 44 -15.95 -11.30 41.19
CA ASN A 44 -16.97 -10.68 42.03
C ASN A 44 -16.57 -10.84 43.51
N GLY A 45 -16.76 -9.81 44.34
CA GLY A 45 -16.81 -9.99 45.79
C GLY A 45 -16.63 -8.73 46.64
N SER A 46 -17.76 -8.04 46.88
CA SER A 46 -18.22 -7.45 48.16
C SER A 46 -17.34 -6.52 49.01
N ASP A 47 -17.84 -5.29 49.19
CA ASP A 47 -17.51 -4.33 50.26
C ASP A 47 -17.80 -4.88 51.67
N SER A 48 -16.84 -4.71 52.60
CA SER A 48 -17.03 -4.17 53.97
C SER A 48 -15.70 -4.07 54.75
N PRO A 49 -15.52 -3.07 55.66
CA PRO A 49 -14.22 -2.72 56.27
C PRO A 49 -13.97 -3.33 57.65
N GLY A 50 -12.69 -3.52 58.02
CA GLY A 50 -12.23 -3.89 59.37
C GLY A 50 -10.70 -3.85 59.52
N PRO A 51 -10.14 -3.62 60.72
CA PRO A 51 -8.90 -2.85 60.91
C PRO A 51 -7.57 -3.66 60.94
N VAL A 52 -6.50 -2.92 60.67
CA VAL A 52 -5.05 -3.20 60.76
C VAL A 52 -4.57 -4.10 61.91
N PRO A 53 -3.48 -4.87 61.68
CA PRO A 53 -2.21 -4.52 62.34
C PRO A 53 -0.95 -4.61 61.44
N THR A 54 0.16 -4.17 62.03
CA THR A 54 1.34 -3.47 61.48
C THR A 54 2.59 -4.35 61.25
N VAL A 55 3.53 -3.88 60.38
CA VAL A 55 5.03 -4.11 60.32
C VAL A 55 5.56 -5.36 59.54
N PRO A 56 6.74 -5.37 58.85
CA PRO A 56 7.48 -4.37 58.05
C PRO A 56 8.09 -4.88 56.69
N THR A 57 8.63 -3.93 55.90
CA THR A 57 9.77 -3.99 54.94
C THR A 57 9.97 -5.20 54.01
N GLY A 58 9.87 -4.96 52.70
CA GLY A 58 10.42 -5.85 51.66
C GLY A 58 10.31 -5.24 50.27
N VAL A 59 11.39 -4.60 49.81
CA VAL A 59 11.51 -4.02 48.47
C VAL A 59 11.45 -5.10 47.40
N THR A 60 10.73 -4.86 46.30
CA THR A 60 11.07 -5.36 44.94
C THR A 60 10.08 -4.76 43.95
N GLY A 61 10.40 -3.55 43.47
CA GLY A 61 9.76 -3.00 42.28
C GLY A 61 10.16 -3.84 41.08
N ALA A 62 9.20 -4.56 40.51
CA ALA A 62 9.35 -5.20 39.21
C ALA A 62 9.46 -4.08 38.16
N SER A 63 10.67 -3.86 37.65
CA SER A 63 10.90 -2.93 36.55
C SER A 63 10.31 -3.51 35.27
N ALA A 64 9.39 -2.76 34.66
CA ALA A 64 8.92 -3.00 33.30
C ALA A 64 10.09 -2.93 32.30
N PRO A 65 10.03 -3.61 31.15
CA PRO A 65 11.05 -3.49 30.13
C PRO A 65 11.03 -2.05 29.59
N ALA A 66 12.19 -1.37 29.64
CA ALA A 66 12.35 -0.08 29.01
C ALA A 66 12.27 -0.25 27.48
N THR A 67 11.26 0.39 26.87
CA THR A 67 11.29 0.75 25.46
C THR A 67 12.57 1.53 25.22
N SER A 68 13.51 0.95 24.47
CA SER A 68 14.78 1.59 24.18
C SER A 68 14.53 2.78 23.26
N ALA A 69 14.51 3.99 23.82
CA ALA A 69 14.59 5.21 23.03
C ALA A 69 15.92 5.19 22.26
N PRO A 70 15.94 5.68 21.00
CA PRO A 70 17.16 5.74 20.22
C PRO A 70 18.22 6.53 21.00
N THR A 71 19.41 5.95 21.12
CA THR A 71 20.54 6.52 21.86
C THR A 71 20.96 7.82 21.18
N THR A 72 21.18 8.89 21.95
CA THR A 72 21.53 10.26 21.49
C THR A 72 22.70 10.32 20.49
N THR A 73 23.52 9.27 20.42
CA THR A 73 24.62 9.11 19.45
C THR A 73 24.15 8.95 18.00
N ALA A 74 22.96 8.40 17.73
CA ALA A 74 22.46 8.20 16.37
C ALA A 74 21.99 9.51 15.70
N ALA A 75 21.35 10.40 16.47
CA ALA A 75 20.80 11.67 15.96
C ALA A 75 21.87 12.61 15.38
N ASN A 76 23.10 12.55 15.90
CA ASN A 76 24.17 13.45 15.45
C ASN A 76 24.78 13.07 14.08
N ARG A 77 24.33 11.98 13.45
CA ARG A 77 24.75 11.56 12.11
C ARG A 77 23.77 11.98 11.01
N PHE A 78 22.61 12.52 11.36
CA PHE A 78 21.56 12.88 10.40
C PHE A 78 21.22 14.36 10.55
N THR A 79 22.18 15.21 10.21
CA THR A 79 22.08 16.66 10.43
C THR A 79 21.68 17.47 9.18
N GLY A 80 21.61 16.81 8.02
CA GLY A 80 21.19 17.40 6.75
C GLY A 80 19.68 17.69 6.65
N PRO A 81 19.24 18.37 5.58
CA PRO A 81 17.83 18.60 5.32
C PRO A 81 17.11 17.29 4.96
N THR A 82 15.81 17.22 5.27
CA THR A 82 14.95 16.16 4.74
C THR A 82 14.74 16.37 3.24
N GLU A 83 15.00 15.34 2.45
CA GLU A 83 14.88 15.34 0.99
C GLU A 83 14.21 14.05 0.48
N VAL A 84 13.82 14.05 -0.80
CA VAL A 84 13.39 12.82 -1.49
C VAL A 84 14.63 11.98 -1.83
N ILE A 85 14.63 10.75 -1.35
CA ILE A 85 15.75 9.82 -1.49
C ILE A 85 15.54 8.95 -2.72
N ALA A 86 16.38 9.16 -3.74
CA ALA A 86 16.41 8.32 -4.92
C ALA A 86 17.13 6.99 -4.61
N PRO A 87 16.47 5.82 -4.76
CA PRO A 87 17.12 4.54 -4.51
C PRO A 87 18.20 4.25 -5.55
N VAL A 88 19.37 3.78 -5.10
CA VAL A 88 20.47 3.38 -6.00
C VAL A 88 20.18 2.06 -6.73
N ARG A 89 19.23 1.28 -6.22
CA ARG A 89 18.73 0.06 -6.86
C ARG A 89 17.28 -0.19 -6.47
N VAL A 90 16.49 -0.54 -7.48
CA VAL A 90 15.12 -1.02 -7.33
C VAL A 90 15.06 -2.49 -7.77
N ALA A 91 14.46 -3.33 -6.94
CA ALA A 91 14.10 -4.70 -7.31
C ALA A 91 12.57 -4.80 -7.28
N ALA A 92 11.97 -4.92 -8.47
CA ALA A 92 10.54 -5.13 -8.63
C ALA A 92 10.29 -6.50 -9.28
N PRO A 93 9.12 -7.13 -9.04
CA PRO A 93 8.74 -8.35 -9.73
C PRO A 93 8.58 -8.12 -11.23
N GLN A 94 8.41 -9.21 -11.98
CA GLN A 94 8.20 -9.15 -13.43
C GLN A 94 7.08 -8.17 -13.78
N GLN A 95 7.43 -7.20 -14.62
CA GLN A 95 6.51 -6.22 -15.18
C GLN A 95 5.63 -6.83 -16.27
N ALA A 96 4.48 -6.22 -16.51
CA ALA A 96 3.61 -6.53 -17.63
C ALA A 96 4.30 -6.24 -18.97
N ALA A 97 3.87 -6.94 -20.03
CA ALA A 97 4.32 -6.63 -21.38
C ALA A 97 4.02 -5.17 -21.77
N ALA A 98 4.86 -4.63 -22.67
CA ALA A 98 4.64 -3.33 -23.28
C ALA A 98 3.27 -3.28 -23.97
N GLY A 99 2.68 -2.09 -24.01
CA GLY A 99 1.37 -1.84 -24.58
C GLY A 99 1.36 -0.69 -25.57
N VAL A 100 0.16 -0.34 -26.00
CA VAL A 100 -0.12 0.83 -26.84
C VAL A 100 -1.21 1.64 -26.16
N ASP A 101 -1.01 2.95 -26.07
CA ASP A 101 -2.02 3.85 -25.54
C ASP A 101 -3.11 4.18 -26.58
N ALA A 102 -4.14 4.93 -26.20
CA ALA A 102 -5.22 5.25 -27.13
C ALA A 102 -4.78 6.17 -28.29
N CYS A 103 -3.63 6.83 -28.16
CA CYS A 103 -3.00 7.62 -29.20
C CYS A 103 -2.11 6.79 -30.14
N GLY A 104 -2.10 5.46 -29.99
CA GLY A 104 -1.24 4.59 -30.78
C GLY A 104 0.23 4.61 -30.37
N GLN A 105 0.57 5.24 -29.24
CA GLN A 105 1.95 5.35 -28.79
C GLN A 105 2.35 4.12 -27.98
N ALA A 106 3.55 3.61 -28.23
CA ALA A 106 4.12 2.53 -27.43
C ALA A 106 4.29 2.98 -25.98
N THR A 107 4.00 2.08 -25.05
CA THR A 107 4.13 2.31 -23.61
C THR A 107 4.86 1.12 -22.98
N THR A 108 5.84 1.40 -22.15
CA THR A 108 6.53 0.43 -21.29
C THR A 108 6.11 0.62 -19.83
N TYR A 109 6.42 -0.35 -18.98
CA TYR A 109 5.97 -0.40 -17.58
C TYR A 109 7.10 -0.77 -16.62
N GLU A 110 8.26 -0.19 -16.86
CA GLU A 110 9.50 -0.55 -16.16
C GLU A 110 9.54 -0.06 -14.73
N GLY A 111 10.29 -0.75 -13.87
CA GLY A 111 10.41 -0.40 -12.45
C GLY A 111 10.92 1.03 -12.22
N ALA A 112 11.70 1.58 -13.16
CA ALA A 112 12.20 2.95 -13.11
C ALA A 112 11.08 4.00 -13.17
N GLN A 113 9.91 3.66 -13.74
CA GLN A 113 8.79 4.59 -13.83
C GLN A 113 8.14 4.88 -12.47
N MET A 114 8.44 4.11 -11.41
CA MET A 114 7.99 4.45 -10.05
C MET A 114 8.79 5.60 -9.43
N PHE A 115 9.78 6.15 -10.13
CA PHE A 115 10.70 7.16 -9.59
C PHE A 115 11.04 8.24 -10.63
N ASP A 116 10.24 8.35 -11.70
CA ASP A 116 10.50 9.29 -12.79
C ASP A 116 9.81 10.66 -12.57
N GLY A 117 9.03 10.79 -11.50
CA GLY A 117 8.33 12.01 -11.11
C GLY A 117 7.14 12.31 -12.02
N ASN A 118 6.70 11.36 -12.83
CA ASN A 118 5.60 11.52 -13.76
C ASN A 118 4.44 10.58 -13.38
N PRO A 119 3.37 11.11 -12.78
CA PRO A 119 2.23 10.29 -12.34
C PRO A 119 1.44 9.66 -13.52
N THR A 120 1.78 9.98 -14.77
CA THR A 120 1.15 9.42 -15.97
C THR A 120 1.87 8.18 -16.52
N THR A 121 3.08 7.86 -16.01
CA THR A 121 3.81 6.61 -16.22
C THR A 121 3.66 5.72 -14.99
N ALA A 122 3.98 4.42 -15.10
CA ALA A 122 3.89 3.51 -13.97
C ALA A 122 4.62 2.19 -14.21
N TRP A 123 5.30 1.67 -13.19
CA TRP A 123 5.53 0.23 -13.15
C TRP A 123 4.19 -0.48 -13.10
N ARG A 124 4.07 -1.62 -13.78
CA ARG A 124 2.81 -2.35 -13.87
C ARG A 124 3.02 -3.85 -13.81
N THR A 125 2.14 -4.52 -13.08
CA THR A 125 2.01 -5.97 -13.09
C THR A 125 0.68 -6.43 -13.65
N GLU A 126 0.66 -7.62 -14.24
CA GLU A 126 -0.56 -8.38 -14.52
C GLU A 126 -1.31 -8.79 -13.24
N GLY A 127 -2.64 -8.83 -13.33
CA GLY A 127 -3.54 -9.29 -12.28
C GLY A 127 -3.63 -8.34 -11.10
N ASP A 128 -4.02 -8.87 -9.94
CA ASP A 128 -4.24 -8.09 -8.72
C ASP A 128 -2.95 -7.59 -8.06
N GLY A 129 -1.80 -8.20 -8.36
CA GLY A 129 -0.51 -7.83 -7.78
C GLY A 129 -0.37 -8.10 -6.27
N THR A 130 -1.35 -8.66 -5.59
CA THR A 130 -1.31 -8.85 -4.13
C THR A 130 -0.19 -9.82 -3.74
N GLY A 131 0.50 -9.51 -2.65
CA GLY A 131 1.68 -10.25 -2.16
C GLY A 131 2.98 -9.95 -2.90
N ARG A 132 2.93 -9.22 -4.03
CA ARG A 132 4.14 -8.76 -4.73
C ARG A 132 4.90 -7.76 -3.87
N ARG A 133 6.23 -7.84 -3.93
CA ARG A 133 7.14 -7.00 -3.15
C ARG A 133 8.09 -6.23 -4.06
N ILE A 134 8.19 -4.93 -3.82
CA ILE A 134 9.18 -4.02 -4.39
C ILE A 134 10.18 -3.67 -3.30
N THR A 135 11.47 -3.73 -3.60
CA THR A 135 12.53 -3.44 -2.64
C THR A 135 13.45 -2.35 -3.18
N LEU A 136 13.68 -1.34 -2.34
CA LEU A 136 14.47 -0.15 -2.61
C LEU A 136 15.74 -0.22 -1.76
N ASN A 137 16.90 -0.11 -2.41
CA ASN A 137 18.17 0.08 -1.73
C ASN A 137 18.52 1.57 -1.77
N LEU A 138 18.70 2.18 -0.60
CA LEU A 138 18.95 3.62 -0.44
C LEU A 138 20.44 3.98 -0.62
N GLY A 139 21.33 3.00 -0.72
CA GLY A 139 22.77 3.21 -0.96
C GLY A 139 23.58 3.53 0.29
N GLY A 140 22.94 3.80 1.43
CA GLY A 140 23.56 4.06 2.72
C GLY A 140 22.52 4.13 3.84
N GLU A 141 22.97 4.30 5.08
CA GLU A 141 22.06 4.57 6.20
C GLU A 141 21.32 5.89 5.95
N THR A 142 19.99 5.84 6.03
CA THR A 142 19.11 6.99 5.87
C THR A 142 18.13 7.00 7.04
N LEU A 143 17.99 8.15 7.70
CA LEU A 143 16.88 8.41 8.60
C LEU A 143 15.64 8.71 7.75
N VAL A 144 14.82 7.69 7.53
CA VAL A 144 13.56 7.80 6.78
C VAL A 144 12.50 8.43 7.67
N THR A 145 11.95 9.55 7.20
CA THR A 145 10.92 10.33 7.88
C THR A 145 9.53 10.11 7.28
N SER A 146 9.43 9.75 6.00
CA SER A 146 8.16 9.36 5.40
C SER A 146 8.35 8.40 4.22
N VAL A 147 7.32 7.61 3.96
CA VAL A 147 7.19 6.80 2.75
C VAL A 147 5.83 7.03 2.14
N GLY A 148 5.73 6.91 0.81
CA GLY A 148 4.45 7.05 0.13
C GLY A 148 4.46 6.51 -1.28
N LEU A 149 3.27 6.44 -1.86
CA LEU A 149 3.08 6.12 -3.26
C LEU A 149 1.90 6.88 -3.89
N ILE A 150 1.92 6.93 -5.23
CA ILE A 150 0.74 7.18 -6.06
C ILE A 150 0.26 5.82 -6.56
N ASN A 151 -0.89 5.38 -6.04
CA ASN A 151 -1.54 4.14 -6.44
C ASN A 151 -2.14 4.27 -7.85
N GLY A 152 -2.25 3.16 -8.57
CA GLY A 152 -2.76 3.15 -9.95
C GLY A 152 -1.85 3.89 -10.94
N MET A 153 -2.41 4.24 -12.10
CA MET A 153 -1.75 5.00 -13.17
C MET A 153 -2.55 6.28 -13.42
N ALA A 154 -2.08 7.43 -12.94
CA ALA A 154 -2.82 8.69 -13.01
C ALA A 154 -2.78 9.36 -14.39
N LYS A 155 -3.04 8.57 -15.44
CA LYS A 155 -3.08 9.00 -16.84
C LYS A 155 -4.52 9.05 -17.36
N VAL A 156 -4.82 10.10 -18.10
CA VAL A 156 -5.96 10.15 -19.02
C VAL A 156 -5.40 10.31 -20.43
N ASP A 157 -5.72 9.38 -21.32
CA ASP A 157 -5.24 9.45 -22.70
C ASP A 157 -5.93 10.62 -23.42
N SER A 158 -5.15 11.53 -23.99
CA SER A 158 -5.67 12.76 -24.59
C SER A 158 -6.45 12.55 -25.89
N CYS A 159 -6.25 11.41 -26.57
CA CYS A 159 -6.85 11.16 -27.89
C CYS A 159 -8.31 10.72 -27.81
N ASP A 160 -8.71 9.98 -26.78
CA ASP A 160 -10.08 9.45 -26.64
C ASP A 160 -10.67 9.65 -25.23
N GLY A 161 -9.91 10.22 -24.30
CA GLY A 161 -10.34 10.43 -22.91
C GLY A 161 -10.30 9.17 -22.05
N THR A 162 -9.69 8.07 -22.52
CA THR A 162 -9.57 6.84 -21.73
C THR A 162 -8.82 7.12 -20.43
N ASP A 163 -9.54 6.94 -19.32
CA ASP A 163 -9.01 7.15 -17.99
C ASP A 163 -8.31 5.89 -17.47
N ARG A 164 -6.97 5.84 -17.60
CA ARG A 164 -6.15 4.67 -17.24
C ARG A 164 -6.12 4.40 -15.74
N TYR A 165 -6.44 5.41 -14.94
CA TYR A 165 -6.58 5.27 -13.49
C TYR A 165 -7.83 4.48 -13.13
N LEU A 166 -8.93 4.71 -13.86
CA LEU A 166 -10.19 3.96 -13.68
C LEU A 166 -10.18 2.61 -14.38
N ASP A 167 -9.49 2.52 -15.51
CA ASP A 167 -9.43 1.34 -16.38
C ASP A 167 -8.67 0.16 -15.77
N GLN A 168 -7.76 0.44 -14.85
CA GLN A 168 -6.90 -0.55 -14.20
C GLN A 168 -7.26 -0.67 -12.70
N ARG A 169 -6.57 -1.57 -11.99
CA ARG A 169 -6.68 -1.64 -10.53
C ARG A 169 -5.93 -0.48 -9.89
N ARG A 170 -6.28 -0.20 -8.63
CA ARG A 170 -5.54 0.69 -7.74
C ARG A 170 -5.27 -0.02 -6.43
N GLU A 171 -4.09 0.16 -5.87
CA GLU A 171 -3.74 -0.29 -4.53
C GLU A 171 -4.65 0.39 -3.51
N THR A 172 -5.19 -0.40 -2.59
CA THR A 172 -6.01 0.05 -1.45
C THR A 172 -5.29 -0.17 -0.13
N ALA A 173 -4.30 -1.06 -0.11
CA ALA A 173 -3.44 -1.28 1.03
C ALA A 173 -2.06 -1.76 0.61
N VAL A 174 -1.03 -1.23 1.27
CA VAL A 174 0.35 -1.71 1.18
C VAL A 174 0.94 -1.90 2.57
N GLU A 175 2.03 -2.63 2.64
CA GLU A 175 2.82 -2.81 3.85
C GLU A 175 4.27 -2.42 3.56
N TRP A 176 4.82 -1.54 4.39
CA TRP A 176 6.20 -1.11 4.36
C TRP A 176 7.03 -1.89 5.38
N THR A 177 8.22 -2.34 5.02
CA THR A 177 9.16 -3.03 5.92
C THR A 177 10.55 -2.42 5.83
N PHE A 178 11.20 -2.27 6.99
CA PHE A 178 12.51 -1.65 7.16
C PHE A 178 13.53 -2.63 7.76
N ASP A 179 14.82 -2.28 7.76
CA ASP A 179 15.89 -3.19 8.18
C ASP A 179 15.84 -3.55 9.68
N ASP A 180 15.26 -2.69 10.52
CA ASP A 180 15.03 -2.92 11.96
C ASP A 180 13.86 -3.88 12.25
N GLY A 181 13.16 -4.35 11.20
CA GLY A 181 11.97 -5.18 11.31
C GLY A 181 10.68 -4.39 11.56
N THR A 182 10.72 -3.05 11.59
CA THR A 182 9.53 -2.21 11.63
C THR A 182 8.66 -2.51 10.42
N VAL A 183 7.36 -2.64 10.67
CA VAL A 183 6.34 -2.89 9.64
C VAL A 183 5.22 -1.87 9.80
N ILE A 184 4.91 -1.15 8.72
CA ILE A 184 3.82 -0.17 8.68
C ILE A 184 2.81 -0.56 7.62
N ALA A 185 1.56 -0.77 8.02
CA ALA A 185 0.45 -0.87 7.09
C ALA A 185 -0.02 0.53 6.67
N GLN A 186 -0.19 0.75 5.38
CA GLN A 186 -0.77 1.97 4.82
C GLN A 186 -2.04 1.63 4.06
N THR A 187 -3.16 2.22 4.48
CA THR A 187 -4.40 2.24 3.70
C THR A 187 -4.34 3.39 2.70
N LEU A 188 -4.76 3.12 1.47
CA LEU A 188 -4.73 4.07 0.37
C LEU A 188 -6.17 4.38 -0.07
N ASP A 189 -6.43 5.65 -0.33
CA ASP A 189 -7.67 6.08 -0.95
C ASP A 189 -7.60 5.77 -2.46
N PRO A 190 -8.44 4.87 -3.00
CA PRO A 190 -8.44 4.54 -4.43
C PRO A 190 -9.02 5.66 -5.30
N THR A 191 -9.47 6.78 -4.73
CA THR A 191 -9.94 7.96 -5.50
C THR A 191 -8.89 9.06 -5.62
N THR A 192 -7.83 9.00 -4.82
CA THR A 192 -6.77 10.02 -4.78
C THR A 192 -5.65 9.68 -5.78
N ARG A 193 -5.40 10.59 -6.74
CA ARG A 193 -4.40 10.42 -7.82
C ARG A 193 -3.05 11.10 -7.54
N SER A 194 -2.82 11.48 -6.29
CA SER A 194 -1.63 12.20 -5.83
C SER A 194 -0.93 11.41 -4.72
N MET A 195 0.29 11.81 -4.38
CA MET A 195 1.13 11.09 -3.42
C MET A 195 0.41 10.95 -2.07
N GLN A 196 0.30 9.71 -1.59
CA GLN A 196 -0.27 9.37 -0.29
C GLN A 196 0.86 8.87 0.61
N ARG A 197 1.13 9.59 1.71
CA ARG A 197 2.27 9.34 2.60
C ARG A 197 1.84 8.85 3.98
N VAL A 198 2.74 8.13 4.63
CA VAL A 198 2.71 7.85 6.07
C VAL A 198 4.03 8.34 6.66
N GLU A 199 3.93 9.07 7.76
CA GLU A 199 5.09 9.51 8.54
C GLU A 199 5.65 8.33 9.35
N ILE A 200 6.97 8.25 9.44
CA ILE A 200 7.72 7.27 10.22
C ILE A 200 9.02 7.91 10.71
N GLU A 201 9.73 7.26 11.63
CA GLU A 201 11.09 7.65 11.96
C GLU A 201 11.90 6.37 12.19
N THR A 202 12.68 5.97 11.19
CA THR A 202 13.54 4.79 11.28
C THR A 202 14.81 4.96 10.47
N ILE A 203 15.92 4.42 10.97
CA ILE A 203 17.19 4.37 10.25
C ILE A 203 17.24 3.06 9.48
N THR A 204 17.36 3.15 8.16
CA THR A 204 17.40 1.96 7.29
C THR A 204 18.34 2.17 6.12
N THR A 205 18.78 1.07 5.51
CA THR A 205 19.45 1.06 4.18
C THR A 205 18.51 0.57 3.08
N ARG A 206 17.39 -0.05 3.47
CA ARG A 206 16.42 -0.67 2.58
C ARG A 206 15.00 -0.37 3.01
N VAL A 207 14.14 -0.14 2.02
CA VAL A 207 12.68 -0.06 2.20
C VAL A 207 12.04 -1.13 1.32
N SER A 208 11.09 -1.90 1.83
CA SER A 208 10.30 -2.82 1.04
C SER A 208 8.82 -2.46 1.10
N LEU A 209 8.17 -2.36 -0.06
CA LEU A 209 6.72 -2.25 -0.20
C LEU A 209 6.17 -3.62 -0.59
N ARG A 210 5.16 -4.10 0.12
CA ARG A 210 4.33 -5.25 -0.28
C ARG A 210 2.91 -4.80 -0.57
N ILE A 211 2.36 -5.20 -1.72
CA ILE A 211 0.97 -4.94 -2.07
C ILE A 211 0.07 -5.86 -1.24
N MET A 212 -0.86 -5.29 -0.47
CA MET A 212 -1.73 -6.04 0.43
C MET A 212 -3.16 -6.14 -0.08
N GLY A 213 -3.61 -5.15 -0.86
CA GLY A 213 -4.93 -5.16 -1.47
C GLY A 213 -5.05 -4.20 -2.63
N THR A 214 -5.94 -4.52 -3.55
CA THR A 214 -6.30 -3.69 -4.69
C THR A 214 -7.82 -3.65 -4.89
N THR A 215 -8.30 -2.65 -5.64
CA THR A 215 -9.67 -2.65 -6.12
C THR A 215 -9.94 -3.82 -7.08
N PRO A 216 -11.21 -4.17 -7.34
CA PRO A 216 -11.55 -4.90 -8.56
C PRO A 216 -10.97 -4.22 -9.81
N PRO A 217 -10.72 -4.98 -10.89
CA PRO A 217 -10.22 -4.40 -12.13
C PRO A 217 -11.28 -3.53 -12.80
N GLY A 218 -10.82 -2.55 -13.59
CA GLY A 218 -11.66 -1.84 -14.57
C GLY A 218 -11.86 -2.72 -15.81
N THR A 219 -11.67 -2.16 -17.01
CA THR A 219 -11.69 -3.00 -18.22
C THR A 219 -10.39 -3.78 -18.42
N ARG A 220 -9.33 -3.41 -17.70
CA ARG A 220 -8.01 -4.07 -17.74
C ARG A 220 -7.61 -4.62 -16.38
N ASP A 221 -7.08 -5.84 -16.40
CA ASP A 221 -6.64 -6.55 -15.21
C ASP A 221 -5.13 -6.38 -14.97
N PHE A 222 -4.74 -5.17 -14.58
CA PHE A 222 -3.38 -4.85 -14.17
C PHE A 222 -3.38 -3.98 -12.92
N THR A 223 -2.32 -4.08 -12.14
CA THR A 223 -2.03 -3.24 -10.97
C THR A 223 -0.79 -2.38 -11.26
N PRO A 224 -0.97 -1.08 -11.52
CA PRO A 224 0.12 -0.13 -11.70
C PRO A 224 0.43 0.66 -10.43
N ILE A 225 1.70 1.01 -10.22
CA ILE A 225 2.15 2.02 -9.24
C ILE A 225 2.81 3.15 -10.03
N SER A 226 2.25 4.36 -9.95
CA SER A 226 2.79 5.50 -10.70
C SER A 226 4.09 5.99 -10.09
N GLU A 227 4.12 6.19 -8.78
CA GLU A 227 5.29 6.76 -8.10
C GLU A 227 5.45 6.15 -6.70
N ILE A 228 6.69 6.05 -6.24
CA ILE A 228 7.07 5.75 -4.87
C ILE A 228 8.04 6.83 -4.40
N GLU A 229 7.77 7.40 -3.22
CA GLU A 229 8.69 8.33 -2.57
C GLU A 229 9.13 7.79 -1.21
N VAL A 230 10.42 7.98 -0.94
CA VAL A 230 11.02 7.88 0.40
C VAL A 230 11.57 9.25 0.72
N GLN A 231 11.20 9.83 1.86
CA GLN A 231 11.78 11.07 2.34
C GLN A 231 12.63 10.79 3.58
N GLY A 232 13.76 11.49 3.70
CA GLY A 232 14.64 11.30 4.83
C GLY A 232 15.90 12.16 4.78
N VAL A 233 16.81 11.86 5.68
CA VAL A 233 18.14 12.48 5.78
C VAL A 233 19.18 11.37 5.63
N VAL A 234 20.13 11.53 4.72
CA VAL A 234 21.24 10.58 4.55
C VAL A 234 22.25 10.80 5.68
N ALA A 235 22.87 9.72 6.16
CA ALA A 235 23.91 9.83 7.18
C ALA A 235 25.12 10.65 6.68
N ASP A 236 25.64 11.52 7.53
CA ASP A 236 26.91 12.21 7.32
C ASP A 236 28.03 11.16 7.22
N THR A 237 28.83 11.23 6.14
CA THR A 237 29.95 10.31 5.85
C THR A 237 31.23 10.68 6.56
#